data_AF-W4EB45-F1
#
_entry.id   AF-W4EB45-F1
#
_cell.length_a   1.000
_cell.length_b   1.000
_cell.length_c   1.000
_cell.angle_alpha   90.00
_cell.angle_beta   90.00
_cell.angle_gamma   90.00
#
_symmetry.space_group_name_H-M   'P 1'
#
loop_
_entity.id
_entity.type
_entity.pdbx_description
1 polymer ?
#
loop_
_entity_poly.entity_id
_entity_poly.type
_entity_poly.pdbx_seq_one_letter_code
_entity_poly.pdbx_strand_id
1 'polypeptide(L)'
;MYLLDTNSGKGKALIREFMTWAEEQGWEIKRKSGSQLHLDSGITSRYQGLPDEYLEFLKIVETCVAPDEQTWFNCEAEFNHSAETEFRWNEFEMLSVEAAAGDPAWQSEITSWWDHHLPIVMSVKDGYSFYAIDLTTDSGAIVRGVEPEFEEVEKVADSFGEFLAWMISDSSR
;
A
#
# COMPACT_ATOMS: atom_id res chain seq x y z
N MET A 1 29.81 21.34 5.43
CA MET A 1 29.91 20.56 4.18
C MET A 1 28.61 19.80 4.07
N TYR A 2 27.71 20.27 3.19
CA TYR A 2 26.39 19.66 2.99
C TYR A 2 26.57 18.31 2.29
N LEU A 3 26.13 17.22 2.92
CA LEU A 3 25.79 16.01 2.18
C LEU A 3 24.40 16.28 1.59
N LEU A 4 24.36 16.55 0.28
CA LEU A 4 23.10 16.55 -0.45
C LEU A 4 22.53 15.14 -0.36
N ASP A 5 21.28 15.07 0.04
CA ASP A 5 20.51 13.86 0.25
C ASP A 5 20.28 13.14 -1.09
N THR A 6 21.26 12.35 -1.50
CA THR A 6 21.25 11.62 -2.78
C THR A 6 20.18 10.54 -2.84
N ASN A 7 19.59 10.17 -1.68
CA ASN A 7 18.57 9.12 -1.61
C ASN A 7 17.17 9.67 -1.96
N SER A 8 16.82 10.86 -1.45
CA SER A 8 15.55 11.54 -1.76
C SER A 8 15.35 11.81 -3.26
N GLY A 9 16.43 12.14 -3.98
CA GLY A 9 16.38 12.39 -5.43
C GLY A 9 16.09 11.14 -6.26
N LYS A 10 16.57 9.98 -5.82
CA LYS A 10 16.36 8.69 -6.51
C LYS A 10 14.94 8.16 -6.30
N GLY A 11 14.42 8.18 -5.08
CA GLY A 11 13.04 7.75 -4.79
C GLY A 11 12.00 8.53 -5.60
N LYS A 12 12.14 9.86 -5.68
CA LYS A 12 11.26 10.70 -6.50
C LYS A 12 11.35 10.41 -8.01
N ALA A 13 12.51 9.96 -8.50
CA ALA A 13 12.67 9.58 -9.90
C ALA A 13 11.91 8.29 -10.22
N LEU A 14 12.03 7.28 -9.36
CA LEU A 14 11.33 6.01 -9.52
C LEU A 14 9.81 6.15 -9.40
N ILE A 15 9.32 6.98 -8.48
CA ILE A 15 7.88 7.30 -8.40
C ILE A 15 7.41 7.87 -9.74
N ARG A 16 8.12 8.84 -10.32
CA ARG A 16 7.74 9.41 -11.63
C ARG A 16 7.76 8.37 -12.75
N GLU A 17 8.75 7.48 -12.75
CA GLU A 17 8.86 6.39 -13.72
C GLU A 17 7.67 5.43 -13.61
N PHE A 18 7.34 5.00 -12.39
CA PHE A 18 6.13 4.21 -12.11
C PHE A 18 4.87 4.92 -12.61
N MET A 19 4.71 6.21 -12.31
CA MET A 19 3.54 6.96 -12.74
C MET A 19 3.41 7.02 -14.26
N THR A 20 4.50 7.25 -14.99
CA THR A 20 4.51 7.23 -16.46
C THR A 20 4.16 5.84 -17.00
N TRP A 21 4.78 4.79 -16.44
CA TRP A 21 4.44 3.41 -16.81
C TRP A 21 2.96 3.10 -16.55
N ALA A 22 2.41 3.49 -15.40
CA ALA A 22 1.02 3.25 -15.03
C ALA A 22 0.06 3.98 -16.02
N GLU A 23 0.35 5.24 -16.35
CA GLU A 23 -0.37 6.00 -17.40
C GLU A 23 -0.34 5.27 -18.75
N GLU A 24 0.82 4.73 -19.15
CA GLU A 24 0.99 3.95 -20.39
C GLU A 24 0.23 2.62 -20.38
N GLN A 25 0.08 1.98 -19.22
CA GLN A 25 -0.76 0.79 -19.03
C GLN A 25 -2.25 1.12 -18.87
N GLY A 26 -2.63 2.40 -18.95
CA GLY A 26 -4.02 2.86 -18.87
C GLY A 26 -4.56 2.99 -17.46
N TRP A 27 -3.72 2.96 -16.43
CA TRP A 27 -4.15 3.23 -15.06
C TRP A 27 -4.64 4.67 -14.95
N GLU A 28 -5.71 4.88 -14.17
CA GLU A 28 -6.09 6.21 -13.74
C GLU A 28 -5.10 6.67 -12.67
N ILE A 29 -4.25 7.65 -13.00
CA ILE A 29 -3.37 8.29 -12.02
C ILE A 29 -3.66 9.79 -11.92
N LYS A 30 -3.84 10.26 -10.68
CA LYS A 30 -3.99 11.68 -10.37
C LYS A 30 -2.84 12.14 -9.50
N ARG A 31 -2.27 13.29 -9.86
CA ARG A 31 -1.20 13.95 -9.09
C ARG A 31 -1.83 14.89 -8.08
N LYS A 32 -1.37 14.84 -6.83
CA LYS A 32 -1.76 15.85 -5.82
C LYS A 32 -1.31 17.23 -6.28
N SER A 33 -2.21 18.20 -6.11
CA SER A 33 -1.92 19.61 -6.39
C SER A 33 -1.06 20.29 -5.32
N GLY A 34 -0.91 19.67 -4.13
CA GLY A 34 -0.11 20.16 -3.01
C GLY A 34 0.72 19.04 -2.36
N SER A 35 1.76 19.43 -1.63
CA SER A 35 2.74 18.49 -1.04
C SER A 35 2.46 18.09 0.41
N GLN A 36 1.37 18.59 1.01
CA GLN A 36 1.04 18.24 2.38
C GLN A 36 0.33 16.88 2.41
N LEU A 37 0.79 16.02 3.30
CA LEU A 37 0.19 14.72 3.58
C LEU A 37 -0.50 14.80 4.95
N HIS A 38 -1.77 14.39 4.98
CA HIS A 38 -2.63 14.31 6.14
C HIS A 38 -3.16 12.90 6.20
N LEU A 39 -2.70 12.11 7.18
CA LEU A 39 -3.22 10.77 7.41
C LEU A 39 -4.04 10.76 8.68
N ASP A 40 -5.14 9.99 8.67
CA ASP A 40 -6.01 9.83 9.81
C ASP A 40 -5.22 9.38 11.06
N SER A 41 -5.70 9.81 12.22
CA SER A 41 -5.07 9.48 13.49
C SER A 41 -5.03 7.97 13.75
N GLY A 42 -6.01 7.20 13.24
CA GLY A 42 -6.03 5.75 13.30
C GLY A 42 -4.87 5.11 12.53
N ILE A 43 -4.45 5.70 11.40
CA ILE A 43 -3.27 5.24 10.65
C ILE A 43 -1.99 5.62 11.38
N THR A 44 -1.84 6.90 11.72
CA THR A 44 -0.57 7.41 12.28
C THR A 44 -0.27 6.93 13.70
N SER A 45 -1.30 6.54 14.47
CA SER A 45 -1.11 5.93 15.79
C SER A 45 -0.80 4.43 15.73
N ARG A 46 -1.43 3.71 14.79
CA ARG A 46 -1.26 2.26 14.58
C ARG A 46 0.06 1.94 13.89
N TYR A 47 0.36 2.64 12.80
CA TYR A 47 1.51 2.38 11.95
C TYR A 47 2.58 3.45 12.13
N GLN A 48 3.58 3.15 12.97
CA GLN A 48 4.71 4.03 13.23
C GLN A 48 5.90 3.67 12.34
N GLY A 49 6.70 4.67 11.97
CA GLY A 49 7.91 4.44 11.18
C GLY A 49 7.67 4.08 9.71
N LEU A 50 6.59 4.56 9.11
CA LEU A 50 6.33 4.36 7.68
C LEU A 50 7.53 4.80 6.82
N PRO A 51 7.93 4.02 5.80
CA PRO A 51 9.08 4.35 4.96
C PRO A 51 8.93 5.72 4.27
N ASP A 52 10.00 6.50 4.26
CA ASP A 52 10.02 7.84 3.63
C ASP A 52 9.65 7.81 2.15
N GLU A 53 10.04 6.75 1.42
CA GLU A 53 9.70 6.56 0.02
C GLU A 53 8.19 6.41 -0.20
N TYR A 54 7.51 5.70 0.71
CA TYR A 54 6.07 5.54 0.68
C TYR A 54 5.35 6.85 1.06
N LEU A 55 5.84 7.55 2.08
CA LEU A 55 5.31 8.87 2.44
C LEU A 55 5.49 9.90 1.31
N GLU A 56 6.57 9.82 0.54
CA GLU A 56 6.77 10.66 -0.65
C GLU A 56 5.80 10.28 -1.77
N PHE A 57 5.52 8.99 -1.99
CA PHE A 57 4.50 8.55 -2.93
C PHE A 57 3.13 9.14 -2.59
N LEU A 58 2.68 9.03 -1.33
CA LEU A 58 1.40 9.60 -0.88
C LEU A 58 1.32 11.13 -0.96
N LYS A 59 2.46 11.84 -1.01
CA LYS A 59 2.50 13.30 -1.25
C LYS A 59 2.35 13.65 -2.72
N ILE A 60 2.62 12.72 -3.63
CA ILE A 60 2.63 12.95 -5.07
C ILE A 60 1.38 12.38 -5.72
N VAL A 61 0.93 11.21 -5.30
CA VAL A 61 -0.15 10.44 -5.91
C VAL A 61 -1.43 10.61 -5.09
N GLU A 62 -2.48 11.11 -5.74
CA GLU A 62 -3.80 11.32 -5.17
C GLU A 62 -4.71 10.10 -5.40
N THR A 63 -4.59 9.48 -6.58
CA THR A 63 -5.38 8.34 -7.01
C THR A 63 -4.51 7.49 -7.92
N CYS A 64 -4.59 6.17 -7.78
CA CYS A 64 -3.93 5.21 -8.66
C CYS A 64 -4.75 3.93 -8.73
N VAL A 65 -5.52 3.79 -9.82
CA VAL A 65 -6.48 2.70 -10.04
C VAL A 65 -6.21 2.04 -11.39
N ALA A 66 -6.17 0.70 -11.41
CA ALA A 66 -5.95 -0.07 -12.62
C ALA A 66 -7.12 0.08 -13.61
N PRO A 67 -6.91 -0.16 -14.93
CA PRO A 67 -7.94 0.06 -15.95
C PRO A 67 -9.22 -0.76 -15.79
N ASP A 68 -9.13 -1.91 -15.12
CA ASP A 68 -10.27 -2.78 -14.84
C ASP A 68 -11.00 -2.40 -13.54
N GLU A 69 -10.54 -1.35 -12.85
CA GLU A 69 -11.07 -0.85 -11.58
C GLU A 69 -11.06 -1.89 -10.44
N GLN A 70 -10.38 -3.02 -10.64
CA GLN A 70 -10.33 -4.11 -9.67
C GLN A 70 -9.02 -4.14 -8.87
N THR A 71 -8.09 -3.21 -9.12
CA THR A 71 -6.85 -3.07 -8.35
C THR A 71 -6.54 -1.60 -8.15
N TRP A 72 -6.22 -1.19 -6.93
CA TRP A 72 -5.93 0.21 -6.62
C TRP A 72 -4.93 0.34 -5.46
N PHE A 73 -4.24 1.48 -5.42
CA PHE A 73 -3.47 1.89 -4.25
C PHE A 73 -4.38 2.55 -3.22
N ASN A 74 -4.18 2.22 -1.94
CA ASN A 74 -4.68 3.05 -0.86
C ASN A 74 -3.86 4.33 -0.81
N CYS A 75 -4.46 5.45 -1.24
CA CYS A 75 -3.87 6.77 -1.18
C CYS A 75 -4.41 7.52 0.04
N GLU A 76 -4.08 8.81 0.17
CA GLU A 76 -4.50 9.63 1.31
C GLU A 76 -6.03 9.61 1.53
N ALA A 77 -6.82 9.61 0.46
CA ALA A 77 -8.27 9.67 0.56
C ALA A 77 -8.87 8.39 1.15
N GLU A 78 -8.33 7.22 0.79
CA GLU A 78 -8.75 5.91 1.31
C GLU A 78 -8.43 5.81 2.80
N PHE A 79 -7.23 6.22 3.21
CA PHE A 79 -6.81 6.22 4.62
C PHE A 79 -7.61 7.18 5.50
N ASN A 80 -8.13 8.27 4.91
CA ASN A 80 -8.91 9.27 5.63
C ASN A 80 -10.42 9.02 5.59
N HIS A 81 -10.87 7.91 5.00
CA HIS A 81 -12.30 7.62 4.79
C HIS A 81 -13.03 8.71 4.00
N SER A 82 -12.29 9.47 3.18
CA SER A 82 -12.84 10.55 2.35
C SER A 82 -13.02 10.15 0.89
N ALA A 83 -12.50 8.98 0.50
CA ALA A 83 -12.79 8.39 -0.79
C ALA A 83 -14.19 7.74 -0.79
N GLU A 84 -14.97 7.97 -1.84
CA GLU A 84 -16.23 7.27 -2.08
C GLU A 84 -15.94 5.89 -2.69
N THR A 85 -15.39 4.98 -1.89
CA THR A 85 -15.03 3.61 -2.30
C THR A 85 -15.93 2.58 -1.62
N GLU A 86 -16.20 1.47 -2.32
CA GLU A 86 -16.95 0.33 -1.75
C GLU A 86 -16.14 -0.40 -0.67
N PHE A 87 -14.81 -0.40 -0.81
CA PHE A 87 -13.87 -1.10 0.05
C PHE A 87 -13.12 -0.14 0.96
N ARG A 88 -13.11 -0.40 2.26
CA ARG A 88 -12.26 0.35 3.18
C ARG A 88 -10.80 -0.06 2.99
N TRP A 89 -9.87 0.83 3.34
CA TRP A 89 -8.43 0.54 3.27
C TRP A 89 -8.03 -0.74 4.05
N ASN A 90 -8.79 -1.10 5.08
CA ASN A 90 -8.60 -2.28 5.92
C ASN A 90 -9.65 -3.38 5.71
N GLU A 91 -10.30 -3.45 4.54
CA GLU A 91 -11.40 -4.41 4.31
C GLU A 91 -10.97 -5.86 4.62
N PHE A 92 -9.79 -6.27 4.17
CA PHE A 92 -9.37 -7.67 4.32
C PHE A 92 -9.06 -8.05 5.77
N GLU A 93 -8.57 -7.11 6.59
CA GLU A 93 -8.53 -7.32 8.04
C GLU A 93 -9.95 -7.54 8.60
N MET A 94 -10.91 -6.71 8.19
CA MET A 94 -12.29 -6.83 8.67
C MET A 94 -12.91 -8.18 8.28
N LEU A 95 -12.66 -8.65 7.06
CA LEU A 95 -13.11 -9.97 6.59
C LEU A 95 -12.44 -11.10 7.38
N SER A 96 -11.11 -11.06 7.60
CA SER A 96 -10.42 -12.05 8.44
C SER A 96 -11.00 -12.12 9.84
N VAL A 97 -11.21 -10.97 10.49
CA VAL A 97 -11.78 -10.89 11.85
C VAL A 97 -13.22 -11.42 11.89
N GLU A 98 -14.02 -11.15 10.86
CA GLU A 98 -15.37 -11.68 10.72
C GLU A 98 -15.36 -13.20 10.53
N ALA A 99 -14.45 -13.74 9.72
CA ALA A 99 -14.29 -15.18 9.52
C ALA A 99 -13.92 -15.91 10.82
N ALA A 100 -13.19 -15.25 11.72
CA ALA A 100 -12.85 -15.73 13.06
C ALA A 100 -13.96 -15.50 14.11
N ALA A 101 -15.19 -15.15 13.71
CA ALA A 101 -16.28 -14.87 14.64
C ALA A 101 -16.55 -16.04 15.60
N GLY A 102 -16.61 -15.73 16.90
CA GLY A 102 -16.77 -16.71 17.97
C GLY A 102 -15.45 -17.24 18.53
N ASP A 103 -14.30 -16.84 17.97
CA ASP A 103 -12.97 -17.12 18.50
C ASP A 103 -12.19 -15.82 18.78
N PRO A 104 -12.31 -15.24 19.99
CA PRO A 104 -11.62 -14.00 20.33
C PRO A 104 -10.09 -14.10 20.32
N ALA A 105 -9.53 -15.29 20.54
CA ALA A 105 -8.08 -15.47 20.51
C ALA A 105 -7.58 -15.34 19.07
N TRP A 106 -8.27 -16.01 18.13
CA TRP A 106 -7.93 -15.91 16.72
C TRP A 106 -8.14 -14.50 16.15
N GLN A 107 -9.24 -13.83 16.50
CA GLN A 107 -9.46 -12.42 16.13
C GLN A 107 -8.31 -11.52 16.61
N SER A 108 -7.82 -11.73 17.83
CA SER A 108 -6.69 -10.97 18.37
C SER A 108 -5.37 -11.26 17.65
N GLU A 109 -5.15 -12.50 17.21
CA GLU A 109 -3.96 -12.87 16.43
C GLU A 109 -3.98 -12.19 15.05
N ILE A 110 -5.14 -12.19 14.38
CA ILE A 110 -5.37 -11.50 13.11
C ILE A 110 -5.08 -10.00 13.26
N THR A 111 -5.74 -9.31 14.20
CA THR A 111 -5.51 -7.87 14.41
C THR A 111 -4.05 -7.57 14.78
N SER A 112 -3.41 -8.42 15.59
CA SER A 112 -2.00 -8.24 15.94
C SER A 112 -1.06 -8.39 14.74
N TRP A 113 -1.42 -9.22 13.76
CA TRP A 113 -0.68 -9.30 12.51
C TRP A 113 -0.86 -8.00 11.70
N TRP A 114 -2.11 -7.56 11.52
CA TRP A 114 -2.43 -6.34 10.78
C TRP A 114 -1.88 -5.07 11.43
N ASP A 115 -1.67 -5.04 12.75
CA ASP A 115 -1.00 -3.92 13.44
C ASP A 115 0.42 -3.62 12.92
N HIS A 116 1.04 -4.59 12.24
CA HIS A 116 2.39 -4.47 11.69
C HIS A 116 2.43 -4.49 10.15
N HIS A 117 1.28 -4.67 9.49
CA HIS A 117 1.19 -4.82 8.04
C HIS A 117 0.19 -3.83 7.47
N LEU A 118 0.67 -2.70 6.94
CA LEU A 118 -0.20 -1.68 6.35
C LEU A 118 -0.56 -2.07 4.91
N PRO A 119 -1.82 -2.36 4.56
CA PRO A 119 -2.22 -2.60 3.17
C PRO A 119 -2.12 -1.32 2.34
N ILE A 120 -1.32 -1.39 1.28
CA ILE A 120 -1.01 -0.25 0.39
C ILE A 120 -1.60 -0.42 -1.01
N VAL A 121 -1.88 -1.66 -1.42
CA VAL A 121 -2.57 -2.00 -2.67
C VAL A 121 -3.61 -3.06 -2.36
N MET A 122 -4.81 -2.91 -2.91
CA MET A 122 -5.88 -3.88 -2.81
C MET A 122 -6.30 -4.34 -4.21
N SER A 123 -6.72 -5.58 -4.33
CA SER A 123 -7.22 -6.15 -5.56
C SER A 123 -8.37 -7.11 -5.28
N VAL A 124 -9.41 -7.01 -6.12
CA VAL A 124 -10.53 -7.96 -6.20
C VAL A 124 -10.53 -8.73 -7.52
N LYS A 125 -9.44 -8.59 -8.29
CA LYS A 125 -9.26 -9.27 -9.57
C LYS A 125 -8.89 -10.72 -9.32
N ASP A 126 -9.68 -11.64 -9.87
CA ASP A 126 -9.47 -13.09 -9.76
C ASP A 126 -9.40 -13.59 -8.30
N GLY A 127 -10.17 -12.95 -7.41
CA GLY A 127 -10.18 -13.19 -5.97
C GLY A 127 -9.64 -12.00 -5.19
N TYR A 128 -9.66 -12.09 -3.85
CA TYR A 128 -9.15 -11.03 -2.99
C TYR A 128 -7.65 -11.18 -2.74
N SER A 129 -6.90 -10.10 -2.99
CA SER A 129 -5.47 -10.04 -2.69
C SER A 129 -5.01 -8.62 -2.38
N PHE A 130 -3.89 -8.49 -1.66
CA PHE A 130 -3.31 -7.20 -1.31
C PHE A 130 -1.79 -7.23 -1.35
N TYR A 131 -1.20 -6.04 -1.36
CA TYR A 131 0.19 -5.83 -0.98
C TYR A 131 0.24 -4.93 0.25
N ALA A 132 1.06 -5.30 1.23
CA ALA A 132 1.24 -4.54 2.46
C ALA A 132 2.71 -4.23 2.74
N ILE A 133 2.96 -3.12 3.44
CA ILE A 133 4.26 -2.83 4.03
C ILE A 133 4.37 -3.58 5.35
N ASP A 134 5.35 -4.48 5.47
CA ASP A 134 5.75 -5.15 6.70
C ASP A 134 6.68 -4.24 7.53
N LEU A 135 6.11 -3.63 8.56
CA LEU A 135 6.80 -2.71 9.48
C LEU A 135 7.59 -3.42 10.58
N THR A 136 7.63 -4.76 10.59
CA THR A 136 8.56 -5.50 11.46
C THR A 136 10.00 -5.46 10.93
N THR A 137 10.17 -5.03 9.67
CA THR A 137 11.47 -4.85 9.01
C THR A 137 11.88 -3.37 8.99
N ASP A 138 13.19 -3.10 9.12
CA ASP A 138 13.71 -1.73 9.12
C ASP A 138 13.43 -0.96 7.81
N SER A 139 13.33 -1.65 6.67
CA SER A 139 13.12 -1.06 5.35
C SER A 139 11.66 -0.97 4.92
N GLY A 140 10.75 -1.67 5.59
CA GLY A 140 9.36 -1.83 5.15
C GLY A 140 9.28 -2.71 3.90
N ALA A 141 9.62 -4.00 4.03
CA ALA A 141 9.46 -4.98 2.97
C ALA A 141 8.00 -5.05 2.50
N ILE A 142 7.79 -5.39 1.23
CA ILE A 142 6.45 -5.56 0.67
C ILE A 142 6.11 -7.04 0.62
N VAL A 143 4.98 -7.39 1.22
CA VAL A 143 4.42 -8.73 1.23
C VAL A 143 3.10 -8.76 0.47
N ARG A 144 2.74 -9.92 -0.07
CA ARG A 144 1.49 -10.17 -0.77
C ARG A 144 0.69 -11.24 -0.04
N GLY A 145 -0.57 -10.94 0.26
CA GLY A 145 -1.52 -11.91 0.80
C GLY A 145 -2.67 -12.13 -0.16
N VAL A 146 -3.28 -13.31 -0.08
CA VAL A 146 -4.44 -13.72 -0.89
C VAL A 146 -5.46 -14.41 0.00
N GLU A 147 -6.73 -14.34 -0.36
CA GLU A 147 -7.75 -15.17 0.30
C GLU A 147 -7.49 -16.68 0.10
N PRO A 148 -8.00 -17.55 0.98
CA PRO A 148 -8.75 -17.24 2.20
C PRO A 148 -7.88 -16.89 3.41
N GLU A 149 -6.60 -17.29 3.44
CA GLU A 149 -5.67 -16.99 4.52
C GLU A 149 -4.81 -15.75 4.22
N PHE A 150 -5.40 -14.56 4.38
CA PHE A 150 -4.75 -13.28 4.06
C PHE A 150 -3.38 -13.08 4.74
N GLU A 151 -3.23 -13.57 5.97
CA GLU A 151 -2.01 -13.41 6.78
C GLU A 151 -0.90 -14.40 6.39
N GLU A 152 -1.19 -15.40 5.54
CA GLU A 152 -0.19 -16.30 4.94
C GLU A 152 0.46 -15.64 3.71
N VAL A 153 1.38 -14.72 3.98
CA VAL A 153 1.95 -13.85 2.94
C VAL A 153 3.26 -14.37 2.33
N GLU A 154 3.51 -13.96 1.08
CA GLU A 154 4.81 -14.09 0.41
C GLU A 154 5.52 -12.74 0.32
N LYS A 155 6.85 -12.72 0.50
CA LYS A 155 7.62 -11.49 0.29
C LYS A 155 7.83 -11.23 -1.20
N VAL A 156 7.50 -10.01 -1.63
CA VAL A 156 7.59 -9.56 -3.03
C VAL A 156 8.80 -8.65 -3.26
N ALA A 157 9.09 -7.74 -2.34
CA ALA A 157 10.19 -6.77 -2.46
C ALA A 157 10.78 -6.41 -1.08
N ASP A 158 12.03 -5.96 -1.03
CA ASP A 158 12.67 -5.55 0.24
C ASP A 158 12.35 -4.10 0.65
N SER A 159 11.73 -3.31 -0.25
CA SER A 159 11.29 -1.94 0.01
C SER A 159 10.15 -1.50 -0.92
N PHE A 160 9.51 -0.37 -0.60
CA PHE A 160 8.49 0.23 -1.46
C PHE A 160 9.05 0.62 -2.84
N GLY A 161 10.26 1.20 -2.91
CA GLY A 161 10.90 1.49 -4.20
C GLY A 161 11.13 0.24 -5.04
N GLU A 162 11.64 -0.84 -4.44
CA GLU A 162 11.80 -2.11 -5.16
C GLU A 162 10.47 -2.69 -5.63
N PHE A 163 9.39 -2.53 -4.88
CA PHE A 163 8.05 -2.91 -5.29
C PHE A 163 7.56 -2.11 -6.51
N LEU A 164 7.79 -0.79 -6.55
CA LEU A 164 7.49 0.01 -7.75
C LEU A 164 8.26 -0.50 -8.98
N ALA A 165 9.56 -0.76 -8.83
CA ALA A 165 10.38 -1.31 -9.89
C ALA A 165 9.91 -2.71 -10.34
N TRP A 166 9.51 -3.54 -9.37
CA TRP A 166 8.95 -4.86 -9.63
C TRP A 166 7.68 -4.77 -10.47
N MET A 167 6.70 -3.92 -10.12
CA MET A 167 5.46 -3.75 -10.90
C MET A 167 5.72 -3.31 -12.34
N ILE A 168 6.64 -2.36 -12.53
CA ILE A 168 7.03 -1.89 -13.88
C ILE A 168 7.56 -3.07 -14.71
N SER A 169 8.33 -3.96 -14.09
CA SER A 169 8.95 -5.10 -14.75
C SER A 169 8.04 -6.32 -14.93
N ASP A 170 7.18 -6.62 -13.97
CA ASP A 170 6.35 -7.83 -13.95
C ASP A 170 5.27 -7.79 -15.05
N SER A 171 4.77 -6.59 -15.32
CA SER A 171 3.78 -6.31 -16.38
C SER A 171 4.32 -6.44 -17.80
N SER A 172 5.63 -6.69 -17.96
CA SER A 172 6.28 -6.96 -19.25
C SER A 172 6.37 -8.46 -19.59
N ARG A 173 5.82 -9.33 -18.73
CA ARG A 173 5.75 -10.78 -18.90
C ARG A 173 4.35 -11.23 -19.33
#